data_AF-A0A0Q5LSC0-F1
#
_entry.id   AF-A0A0Q5LSC0-F1
#
_cell.length_a   1.000
_cell.length_b   1.000
_cell.length_c   1.000
_cell.angle_alpha   90.00
_cell.angle_beta   90.00
_cell.angle_gamma   90.00
#
_symmetry.space_group_name_H-M   'P 1'
#
loop_
_entity.id
_entity.type
_entity.pdbx_description
1 polymer ?
#
loop_
_entity_poly.entity_id
_entity_poly.type
_entity_poly.pdbx_seq_one_letter_code
_entity_poly.pdbx_strand_id
1 'polypeptide(L)'
;MAERPTRTDLVFLRRRVKPQVAVPDLPATPAPAPAPAPVSAPVSVARPAPAPEARVGDPGRASSGLSLGGPRSSTPPAASSASGATGPTCPARPARPSRPAPFPAPDVTDVRELSRDQPVVRLSPRRSAIGTLVVTGGVHAVWESTELVDGAAFSTGQRMGDVVTTSGNRPLVAFDGDEVLVTLRHVRELRRALVVAGDGAWLQVQLPGDRRLSVDPAEPGERVALAMLVVDGLLELRRVTLPDTLTPPLVHQRFGYSIPERPGDSAPNGR
;
A
#
# COMPACT_ATOMS: atom_id res chain seq x y z
N MET A 1 16.08 -17.31 8.61
CA MET A 1 15.76 -16.16 7.75
C MET A 1 15.67 -14.93 8.65
N ALA A 2 16.55 -13.94 8.49
CA ALA A 2 16.53 -12.75 9.31
C ALA A 2 15.37 -11.83 8.90
N GLU A 3 14.57 -11.40 9.88
CA GLU A 3 13.47 -10.46 9.69
C GLU A 3 14.05 -9.09 9.31
N ARG A 4 13.93 -8.70 8.04
CA ARG A 4 14.35 -7.35 7.60
C ARG A 4 13.33 -6.33 8.14
N PRO A 5 13.76 -5.29 8.88
CA PRO A 5 12.86 -4.25 9.36
C PRO A 5 12.27 -3.45 8.20
N THR A 6 11.07 -2.90 8.40
CA THR A 6 10.37 -2.03 7.43
C THR A 6 11.26 -0.83 7.08
N ARG A 7 11.85 -0.84 5.88
CA ARG A 7 12.78 0.18 5.41
C ARG A 7 12.09 1.53 5.28
N THR A 8 12.49 2.52 6.08
CA THR A 8 12.02 3.92 5.99
C THR A 8 13.04 4.83 5.32
N ASP A 9 14.22 4.29 5.04
CA ASP A 9 15.39 4.96 4.50
C ASP A 9 15.31 5.19 2.99
N LEU A 10 14.46 4.45 2.27
CA LEU A 10 14.27 4.62 0.83
C LEU A 10 13.79 6.04 0.51
N VAL A 11 14.44 6.72 -0.43
CA VAL A 11 13.99 8.04 -0.93
C VAL A 11 12.56 7.95 -1.47
N PHE A 12 12.18 6.78 -1.98
CA PHE A 12 10.83 6.42 -2.40
C PHE A 12 9.81 6.35 -1.25
N LEU A 13 10.24 6.08 -0.02
CA LEU A 13 9.37 5.98 1.17
C LEU A 13 9.46 7.21 2.09
N ARG A 14 10.49 8.04 1.93
CA ARG A 14 10.61 9.32 2.65
C ARG A 14 9.54 10.30 2.20
N ARG A 15 8.86 10.93 3.16
CA ARG A 15 7.97 12.08 2.93
C ARG A 15 8.79 13.24 2.38
N ARG A 16 8.67 13.56 1.08
CA ARG A 16 9.28 14.78 0.53
C ARG A 16 8.44 15.97 0.95
N VAL A 17 9.02 16.82 1.79
CA VAL A 17 8.51 18.15 2.09
C VAL A 17 8.80 19.02 0.88
N LYS A 18 7.77 19.69 0.32
CA LYS A 18 7.96 20.69 -0.73
C LYS A 18 8.93 21.74 -0.18
N PRO A 19 10.06 22.04 -0.83
CA PRO A 19 10.91 23.14 -0.38
C PRO A 19 10.03 24.38 -0.35
N GLN A 20 9.91 24.98 0.82
CA GLN A 20 9.27 26.27 0.99
C GLN A 20 10.12 27.24 0.16
N VAL A 21 9.57 27.70 -0.97
CA VAL A 21 10.21 28.75 -1.75
C VAL A 21 10.36 29.93 -0.81
N ALA A 22 11.60 30.24 -0.45
CA ALA A 22 11.91 31.42 0.32
C ALA A 22 11.39 32.61 -0.48
N VAL A 23 10.42 33.32 0.08
CA VAL A 23 10.03 34.65 -0.40
C VAL A 23 11.28 35.50 -0.23
N PRO A 24 11.83 36.14 -1.28
CA PRO A 24 12.97 37.02 -1.12
C PRO A 24 12.60 38.17 -0.20
N ASP A 25 13.34 38.26 0.91
CA ASP A 25 13.27 39.32 1.90
C ASP A 25 13.60 40.66 1.22
N LEU A 26 12.72 41.65 1.43
CA LEU A 26 12.97 43.04 1.08
C LEU A 26 14.07 43.60 2.01
N PRO A 27 14.92 44.53 1.54
CA PRO A 27 16.11 44.97 2.26
C PRO A 27 15.79 45.67 3.59
N ALA A 28 16.67 45.38 4.55
CA ALA A 28 16.61 45.70 5.97
C ALA A 28 16.56 47.20 6.31
N THR A 29 15.70 47.53 7.27
CA THR A 29 15.72 48.78 8.04
C THR A 29 16.59 48.59 9.30
N PRO A 30 17.50 49.52 9.65
CA PRO A 30 18.50 49.31 10.70
C PRO A 30 17.97 49.38 12.15
N ALA A 31 18.68 48.67 13.02
CA ALA A 31 18.37 48.30 14.41
C ALA A 31 18.46 49.42 15.47
N PRO A 32 17.79 49.24 16.63
CA PRO A 32 18.19 49.83 17.90
C PRO A 32 18.80 48.82 18.89
N ALA A 33 19.68 49.33 19.75
CA ALA A 33 20.68 48.67 20.61
C ALA A 33 20.15 47.92 21.87
N PRO A 34 20.94 47.02 22.50
CA PRO A 34 20.54 46.24 23.68
C PRO A 34 21.02 46.83 25.03
N ALA A 35 20.29 46.51 26.10
CA ALA A 35 20.65 46.76 27.52
C ALA A 35 20.13 45.60 28.43
N PRO A 36 20.67 45.39 29.65
CA PRO A 36 21.15 44.07 30.10
C PRO A 36 20.28 43.31 31.13
N ALA A 37 20.72 42.07 31.41
CA ALA A 37 20.11 41.04 32.27
C ALA A 37 20.25 41.26 33.79
N PRO A 38 19.49 40.48 34.60
CA PRO A 38 20.07 39.91 35.81
C PRO A 38 19.83 38.40 36.05
N VAL A 39 20.91 37.84 36.58
CA VAL A 39 21.29 36.54 37.18
C VAL A 39 20.33 35.99 38.25
N SER A 40 20.10 34.65 38.29
CA SER A 40 20.42 33.74 39.43
C SER A 40 19.75 32.35 39.34
N ALA A 41 20.57 31.30 39.46
CA ALA A 41 20.21 29.92 39.83
C ALA A 41 20.46 29.70 41.35
N PRO A 42 20.00 28.62 42.02
CA PRO A 42 20.68 27.32 41.91
C PRO A 42 19.84 26.01 42.13
N VAL A 43 20.34 24.95 41.48
CA VAL A 43 20.51 23.52 41.87
C VAL A 43 19.84 22.96 43.15
N SER A 44 19.16 21.81 43.03
CA SER A 44 19.37 20.62 43.91
C SER A 44 18.76 19.34 43.34
N VAL A 45 19.53 18.25 43.47
CA VAL A 45 19.28 16.86 43.03
C VAL A 45 18.93 16.02 44.25
N ALA A 46 17.93 15.13 44.18
CA ALA A 46 17.86 13.94 45.04
C ALA A 46 16.95 12.83 44.47
N ARG A 47 17.45 11.60 44.55
CA ARG A 47 16.88 10.25 44.31
C ARG A 47 16.75 9.60 45.72
N PRO A 48 15.77 8.73 46.09
CA PRO A 48 15.67 7.32 45.61
C PRO A 48 14.28 6.63 45.61
N ALA A 49 14.24 5.40 45.07
CA ALA A 49 13.17 4.39 45.10
C ALA A 49 13.24 3.52 46.40
N PRO A 50 12.46 2.43 46.66
CA PRO A 50 11.34 1.77 45.95
C PRO A 50 10.10 1.40 46.86
N ALA A 51 9.22 0.51 46.35
CA ALA A 51 7.88 0.03 46.78
C ALA A 51 7.76 -0.66 48.18
N PRO A 52 6.56 -1.05 48.70
CA PRO A 52 5.80 -2.22 48.20
C PRO A 52 4.25 -2.18 48.28
N GLU A 53 3.63 -3.11 47.54
CA GLU A 53 2.26 -3.62 47.71
C GLU A 53 2.10 -4.41 49.02
N ALA A 54 0.91 -4.37 49.62
CA ALA A 54 0.31 -5.52 50.31
C ALA A 54 -1.22 -5.34 50.44
N ARG A 55 -1.95 -6.22 49.76
CA ARG A 55 -3.36 -6.55 50.02
C ARG A 55 -3.45 -7.48 51.22
N VAL A 56 -4.65 -7.57 51.82
CA VAL A 56 -5.36 -8.78 52.37
C VAL A 56 -6.29 -8.31 53.49
N GLY A 57 -7.61 -8.34 53.27
CA GLY A 57 -8.56 -9.24 53.96
C GLY A 57 -9.46 -8.38 54.87
N ASP A 58 -10.77 -8.54 55.04
CA ASP A 58 -11.71 -9.65 54.85
C ASP A 58 -13.16 -9.06 54.86
N PRO A 59 -14.21 -9.79 54.46
CA PRO A 59 -15.56 -9.28 54.18
C PRO A 59 -16.52 -9.42 55.37
N GLY A 60 -17.62 -8.66 55.35
CA GLY A 60 -18.64 -8.78 56.39
C GLY A 60 -19.92 -7.97 56.18
N ARG A 61 -20.82 -8.53 55.35
CA ARG A 61 -22.25 -8.74 55.65
C ARG A 61 -23.27 -7.56 55.58
N ALA A 62 -24.32 -7.84 54.79
CA ALA A 62 -25.74 -7.43 54.89
C ALA A 62 -26.09 -5.94 54.59
N SER A 63 -27.14 -5.56 53.87
CA SER A 63 -28.25 -6.23 53.16
C SER A 63 -28.93 -5.18 52.29
N SER A 64 -29.45 -5.58 51.11
CA SER A 64 -30.78 -5.20 50.58
C SER A 64 -30.84 -5.59 49.10
N GLY A 65 -31.35 -6.80 48.84
CA GLY A 65 -31.83 -7.17 47.52
C GLY A 65 -33.31 -6.83 47.37
N LEU A 66 -33.73 -6.60 46.13
CA LEU A 66 -35.01 -7.08 45.59
C LEU A 66 -34.92 -7.03 44.06
N SER A 67 -34.95 -8.22 43.46
CA SER A 67 -35.01 -8.47 42.03
C SER A 67 -36.45 -8.82 41.62
N LEU A 68 -36.60 -9.05 40.31
CA LEU A 68 -37.70 -9.68 39.55
C LEU A 68 -38.62 -8.64 38.87
N GLY A 69 -38.84 -8.63 37.56
CA GLY A 69 -38.52 -9.56 36.49
C GLY A 69 -39.52 -9.33 35.33
N GLY A 70 -39.16 -9.71 34.11
CA GLY A 70 -40.14 -10.01 33.04
C GLY A 70 -40.07 -9.15 31.77
N PRO A 71 -39.82 -9.76 30.60
CA PRO A 71 -39.77 -9.07 29.30
C PRO A 71 -41.18 -8.91 28.72
N ARG A 72 -41.43 -7.82 28.00
CA ARG A 72 -42.59 -7.70 27.10
C ARG A 72 -42.16 -7.20 25.73
N SER A 73 -42.21 -8.13 24.78
CA SER A 73 -42.33 -7.91 23.35
C SER A 73 -43.44 -6.91 23.07
N SER A 74 -43.14 -5.86 22.31
CA SER A 74 -44.15 -5.02 21.67
C SER A 74 -43.80 -4.88 20.18
N THR A 75 -44.61 -5.56 19.38
CA THR A 75 -44.84 -5.34 17.95
C THR A 75 -45.17 -3.87 17.68
N PRO A 76 -44.60 -3.24 16.64
CA PRO A 76 -45.03 -1.91 16.22
C PRO A 76 -46.37 -1.99 15.47
N PRO A 77 -47.34 -1.11 15.74
CA PRO A 77 -48.53 -0.98 14.92
C PRO A 77 -48.20 -0.22 13.63
N ALA A 78 -48.77 -0.72 12.53
CA ALA A 78 -48.87 -0.01 11.27
C ALA A 78 -49.73 1.25 11.45
N ALA A 79 -49.14 2.42 11.23
CA ALA A 79 -49.87 3.67 11.05
C ALA A 79 -49.68 4.14 9.61
N SER A 80 -50.72 3.94 8.81
CA SER A 80 -50.91 4.62 7.54
C SER A 80 -51.18 6.11 7.83
N SER A 81 -50.23 6.95 7.45
CA SER A 81 -50.45 8.39 7.30
C SER A 81 -50.13 8.76 5.86
N ALA A 82 -51.18 8.82 5.05
CA ALA A 82 -51.15 9.57 3.81
C ALA A 82 -51.10 11.06 4.18
N SER A 83 -50.05 11.76 3.74
CA SER A 83 -50.14 13.19 3.48
C SER A 83 -49.07 13.58 2.47
N GLY A 84 -49.51 14.26 1.42
CA GLY A 84 -48.73 14.58 0.24
C GLY A 84 -47.54 15.48 0.54
N ALA A 85 -46.44 15.17 -0.14
CA ALA A 85 -45.44 16.13 -0.54
C ALA A 85 -44.87 15.67 -1.89
N THR A 86 -45.54 16.06 -2.98
CA THR A 86 -44.90 16.16 -4.30
C THR A 86 -43.86 17.27 -4.23
N GLY A 87 -42.72 16.98 -3.59
CA GLY A 87 -41.50 17.73 -3.80
C GLY A 87 -40.97 17.42 -5.21
N PRO A 88 -40.30 18.37 -5.88
CA PRO A 88 -39.71 18.11 -7.19
C PRO A 88 -38.73 16.95 -7.06
N THR A 89 -39.05 15.84 -7.72
CA THR A 89 -38.17 14.69 -7.85
C THR A 89 -36.90 15.16 -8.56
N CYS A 90 -35.84 15.34 -7.78
CA CYS A 90 -34.49 15.55 -8.28
C CYS A 90 -34.22 14.45 -9.33
N PRO A 91 -33.80 14.80 -10.56
CA PRO A 91 -33.61 13.80 -11.60
C PRO A 91 -32.64 12.73 -11.08
N ALA A 92 -33.14 11.49 -11.02
CA ALA A 92 -32.35 10.36 -10.56
C ALA A 92 -31.06 10.31 -11.37
N ARG A 93 -29.92 10.40 -10.66
CA ARG A 93 -28.59 10.30 -11.27
C ARG A 93 -28.57 9.02 -12.11
N PRO A 94 -28.17 9.08 -13.39
CA PRO A 94 -28.11 7.89 -14.24
C PRO A 94 -27.34 6.79 -13.52
N ALA A 95 -27.97 5.63 -13.36
CA ALA A 95 -27.31 4.46 -12.81
C ALA A 95 -26.12 4.14 -13.70
N ARG A 96 -24.91 4.16 -13.12
CA ARG A 96 -23.70 3.80 -13.85
C ARG A 96 -23.86 2.34 -14.29
N PRO A 97 -23.56 1.99 -15.55
CA PRO A 97 -23.65 0.61 -16.02
C PRO A 97 -22.86 -0.30 -15.07
N SER A 98 -23.54 -1.32 -14.54
CA SER A 98 -22.92 -2.32 -13.67
C SER A 98 -22.08 -3.24 -14.53
N ARG A 99 -20.75 -3.19 -14.35
CA ARG A 99 -19.87 -4.20 -14.91
C ARG A 99 -20.09 -5.52 -14.16
N PRO A 100 -19.95 -6.68 -14.83
CA PRO A 100 -19.96 -7.97 -14.14
C PRO A 100 -18.95 -7.96 -13.01
N ALA A 101 -19.37 -8.41 -11.82
CA ALA A 101 -18.44 -8.55 -10.70
C ALA A 101 -17.36 -9.59 -11.06
N PRO A 102 -16.10 -9.37 -10.65
CA PRO A 102 -15.05 -10.36 -10.86
C PRO A 102 -15.38 -11.65 -10.10
N PHE A 103 -15.00 -12.80 -10.65
CA PHE A 103 -15.15 -14.11 -10.00
C PHE A 103 -14.57 -14.09 -8.60
N PRO A 104 -15.21 -14.65 -7.56
CA PRO A 104 -14.71 -14.61 -6.19
C PRO A 104 -13.23 -15.03 -6.08
N ALA A 105 -12.45 -14.29 -5.28
CA ALA A 105 -11.08 -14.65 -4.96
C ALA A 105 -10.81 -14.37 -3.48
N PRO A 106 -9.94 -15.14 -2.82
CA PRO A 106 -9.56 -14.91 -1.43
C PRO A 106 -8.90 -13.55 -1.22
N ASP A 107 -8.98 -13.04 0.00
CA ASP A 107 -8.23 -11.87 0.43
C ASP A 107 -6.89 -12.32 1.06
N VAL A 108 -5.90 -11.43 1.08
CA VAL A 108 -4.58 -11.68 1.69
C VAL A 108 -4.60 -11.97 3.20
N THR A 109 -5.73 -11.84 3.90
CA THR A 109 -5.88 -12.39 5.26
C THR A 109 -6.00 -13.89 5.29
N ASP A 110 -6.59 -14.46 4.25
CA ASP A 110 -6.99 -15.85 4.21
C ASP A 110 -5.89 -16.70 3.57
N VAL A 111 -5.09 -16.08 2.69
CA VAL A 111 -4.02 -16.71 1.93
C VAL A 111 -2.70 -16.01 2.20
N ARG A 112 -1.69 -16.79 2.63
CA ARG A 112 -0.32 -16.33 2.88
C ARG A 112 0.66 -16.69 1.77
N GLU A 113 0.24 -17.56 0.86
CA GLU A 113 1.10 -18.10 -0.20
C GLU A 113 0.29 -18.24 -1.50
N LEU A 114 0.84 -17.74 -2.60
CA LEU A 114 0.32 -17.97 -3.93
C LEU A 114 1.03 -19.18 -4.53
N SER A 115 0.27 -20.25 -4.71
CA SER A 115 0.74 -21.51 -5.29
C SER A 115 0.08 -21.76 -6.65
N ARG A 116 0.33 -22.92 -7.27
CA ARG A 116 -0.43 -23.33 -8.47
C ARG A 116 -1.92 -23.53 -8.18
N ASP A 117 -2.24 -24.08 -7.01
CA ASP A 117 -3.62 -24.39 -6.61
C ASP A 117 -4.36 -23.14 -6.09
N GLN A 118 -3.63 -22.20 -5.50
CA GLN A 118 -4.15 -20.92 -5.04
C GLN A 118 -3.39 -19.76 -5.69
N PRO A 119 -3.60 -19.53 -7.01
CA PRO A 119 -2.76 -18.60 -7.73
C PRO A 119 -3.17 -17.14 -7.56
N VAL A 120 -4.30 -16.83 -6.89
CA VAL A 120 -4.88 -15.48 -6.90
C VAL A 120 -5.30 -15.04 -5.49
N VAL A 121 -4.97 -13.79 -5.16
CA VAL A 121 -5.62 -13.04 -4.08
C VAL A 121 -6.06 -11.68 -4.58
N ARG A 122 -7.07 -11.09 -3.93
CA ARG A 122 -7.48 -9.71 -4.19
C ARG A 122 -7.39 -8.83 -2.98
N LEU A 123 -6.94 -7.61 -3.22
CA LEU A 123 -6.90 -6.54 -2.24
C LEU A 123 -8.08 -5.61 -2.49
N SER A 124 -8.86 -5.37 -1.44
CA SER A 124 -9.94 -4.38 -1.46
C SER A 124 -9.39 -2.97 -1.68
N PRO A 125 -10.23 -2.01 -2.15
CA PRO A 125 -9.78 -0.64 -2.41
C PRO A 125 -9.20 0.02 -1.16
N ARG A 126 -9.72 -0.32 0.02
CA ARG A 126 -9.22 0.16 1.30
C ARG A 126 -7.78 -0.29 1.56
N ARG A 127 -7.46 -1.55 1.22
CA ARG A 127 -6.13 -2.14 1.44
C ARG A 127 -5.11 -1.68 0.40
N SER A 128 -5.57 -1.36 -0.80
CA SER A 128 -4.74 -0.80 -1.86
C SER A 128 -4.76 0.74 -1.88
N ALA A 129 -5.25 1.43 -0.85
CA ALA A 129 -5.40 2.89 -0.86
C ALA A 129 -4.18 3.67 -0.33
N ILE A 130 -3.30 3.02 0.44
CA ILE A 130 -2.26 3.70 1.22
C ILE A 130 -0.97 2.89 1.18
N GLY A 131 0.16 3.58 1.12
CA GLY A 131 1.49 3.01 1.25
C GLY A 131 2.08 2.52 -0.08
N THR A 132 3.02 1.60 0.05
CA THR A 132 3.76 0.99 -1.05
C THR A 132 3.67 -0.52 -0.92
N LEU A 133 3.37 -1.20 -2.02
CA LEU A 133 3.55 -2.63 -2.14
C LEU A 133 4.98 -2.87 -2.59
N VAL A 134 5.71 -3.69 -1.85
CA VAL A 134 7.10 -4.05 -2.14
C VAL A 134 7.14 -5.51 -2.58
N VAL A 135 7.76 -5.79 -3.72
CA VAL A 135 8.02 -7.15 -4.19
C VAL A 135 9.53 -7.37 -4.20
N THR A 136 10.00 -8.40 -3.51
CA THR A 136 11.41 -8.81 -3.54
C THR A 136 11.56 -10.17 -4.23
N GLY A 137 12.79 -10.47 -4.69
CA GLY A 137 13.09 -11.69 -5.45
C GLY A 137 12.80 -11.57 -6.96
N GLY A 138 12.32 -10.41 -7.41
CA GLY A 138 12.13 -10.11 -8.83
C GLY A 138 13.43 -9.68 -9.51
N VAL A 139 13.59 -10.04 -10.77
CA VAL A 139 14.75 -9.62 -11.62
C VAL A 139 14.33 -8.71 -12.77
N HIS A 140 13.04 -8.68 -13.08
CA HIS A 140 12.48 -7.94 -14.20
C HIS A 140 11.04 -7.56 -13.86
N ALA A 141 10.71 -6.28 -14.02
CA ALA A 141 9.37 -5.75 -13.87
C ALA A 141 8.95 -5.03 -15.15
N VAL A 142 7.71 -5.22 -15.57
CA VAL A 142 7.08 -4.49 -16.67
C VAL A 142 5.70 -4.01 -16.23
N TRP A 143 5.30 -2.82 -16.67
CA TRP A 143 4.04 -2.21 -16.30
C TRP A 143 3.44 -1.40 -17.44
N GLU A 144 2.13 -1.18 -17.33
CA GLU A 144 1.33 -0.35 -18.23
C GLU A 144 0.37 0.49 -17.39
N SER A 145 0.31 1.79 -17.66
CA SER A 145 -0.68 2.68 -17.03
C SER A 145 -2.05 2.62 -17.72
N THR A 146 -3.06 3.23 -17.11
CA THR A 146 -4.37 3.43 -17.75
C THR A 146 -4.32 4.34 -18.98
N GLU A 147 -3.25 5.12 -19.15
CA GLU A 147 -2.98 5.96 -20.32
C GLU A 147 -2.15 5.22 -21.39
N LEU A 148 -1.98 3.90 -21.24
CA LEU A 148 -1.22 3.04 -22.16
C LEU A 148 0.26 3.42 -22.25
N VAL A 149 0.81 3.96 -21.16
CA VAL A 149 2.24 4.22 -21.02
C VAL A 149 2.89 2.95 -20.48
N ASP A 150 3.74 2.33 -21.29
CA ASP A 150 4.48 1.13 -20.96
C ASP A 150 5.90 1.46 -20.47
N GLY A 151 6.37 0.68 -19.49
CA GLY A 151 7.75 0.75 -19.02
C GLY A 151 8.19 -0.58 -18.43
N ALA A 152 9.50 -0.79 -18.41
CA ALA A 152 10.13 -1.93 -17.78
C ALA A 152 11.41 -1.52 -17.04
N ALA A 153 11.77 -2.30 -16.04
CA ALA A 153 13.00 -2.16 -15.30
C ALA A 153 13.55 -3.52 -14.86
N PHE A 154 14.86 -3.59 -14.72
CA PHE A 154 15.60 -4.79 -14.38
C PHE A 154 16.36 -4.58 -13.06
N SER A 155 16.63 -5.66 -12.34
CA SER A 155 17.45 -5.62 -11.12
C SER A 155 18.90 -5.18 -11.37
N THR A 156 19.36 -5.24 -12.63
CA THR A 156 20.65 -4.70 -13.09
C THR A 156 20.67 -3.18 -13.20
N GLY A 157 19.54 -2.51 -12.96
CA GLY A 157 19.39 -1.06 -13.08
C GLY A 157 18.99 -0.59 -14.48
N GLN A 158 18.96 -1.49 -15.47
CA GLN A 158 18.48 -1.19 -16.82
C GLN A 158 17.00 -0.81 -16.78
N ARG A 159 16.58 0.14 -17.63
CA ARG A 159 15.19 0.57 -17.79
C ARG A 159 14.85 0.75 -19.25
N MET A 160 13.61 0.43 -19.61
CA MET A 160 13.08 0.59 -20.96
C MET A 160 11.72 1.30 -20.90
N GLY A 161 11.40 2.09 -21.91
CA GLY A 161 10.12 2.81 -21.97
C GLY A 161 10.03 3.98 -20.99
N ASP A 162 8.82 4.29 -20.53
CA ASP A 162 8.54 5.52 -19.78
C ASP A 162 8.24 5.27 -18.30
N VAL A 163 8.68 6.23 -17.47
CA VAL A 163 8.31 6.27 -16.06
C VAL A 163 6.94 6.94 -15.92
N VAL A 164 5.98 6.19 -15.39
CA VAL A 164 4.66 6.73 -15.05
C VAL A 164 4.79 7.45 -13.72
N THR A 165 4.72 8.77 -13.73
CA THR A 165 4.76 9.57 -12.50
C THR A 165 3.35 9.83 -12.02
N THR A 166 3.08 9.45 -10.78
CA THR A 166 1.80 9.67 -10.12
C THR A 166 1.57 11.14 -9.82
N SER A 167 0.32 11.53 -9.57
CA SER A 167 -0.02 12.90 -9.11
C SER A 167 0.68 13.30 -7.79
N GLY A 168 1.19 12.33 -7.02
CA GLY A 168 2.06 12.54 -5.86
C GLY A 168 3.54 12.79 -6.17
N ASN A 169 3.91 12.95 -7.45
CA ASN A 169 5.28 13.08 -7.94
C ASN A 169 6.19 11.92 -7.50
N ARG A 170 5.64 10.70 -7.54
CA ARG A 170 6.36 9.44 -7.31
C ARG A 170 6.16 8.52 -8.51
N PRO A 171 7.15 7.70 -8.90
CA PRO A 171 6.92 6.64 -9.86
C PRO A 171 5.77 5.72 -9.39
N LEU A 172 4.90 5.35 -10.30
CA LEU A 172 3.82 4.39 -10.05
C LEU A 172 4.39 3.01 -9.76
N VAL A 173 5.37 2.61 -10.56
CA VAL A 173 6.22 1.44 -10.38
C VAL A 173 7.68 1.88 -10.42
N ALA A 174 8.50 1.40 -9.50
CA ALA A 174 9.94 1.63 -9.49
C ALA A 174 10.68 0.34 -9.17
N PHE A 175 11.91 0.23 -9.68
CA PHE A 175 12.90 -0.75 -9.24
C PHE A 175 13.93 0.01 -8.41
N ASP A 176 14.16 -0.43 -7.17
CA ASP A 176 15.13 0.13 -6.23
C ASP A 176 15.97 -1.01 -5.64
N GLY A 177 17.21 -1.13 -6.11
CA GLY A 177 18.06 -2.29 -5.79
C GLY A 177 17.46 -3.60 -6.29
N ASP A 178 17.11 -4.49 -5.36
CA ASP A 178 16.48 -5.80 -5.58
C ASP A 178 14.95 -5.80 -5.34
N GLU A 179 14.36 -4.61 -5.14
CA GLU A 179 12.97 -4.44 -4.77
C GLU A 179 12.17 -3.73 -5.87
N VAL A 180 10.98 -4.27 -6.18
CA VAL A 180 9.98 -3.59 -7.01
C VAL A 180 8.99 -2.90 -6.10
N LEU A 181 8.82 -1.60 -6.28
CA LEU A 181 7.97 -0.73 -5.47
C LEU A 181 6.77 -0.29 -6.30
N VAL A 182 5.56 -0.50 -5.78
CA VAL A 182 4.30 -0.05 -6.40
C VAL A 182 3.58 0.91 -5.47
N THR A 183 3.34 2.14 -5.93
CA THR A 183 2.66 3.17 -5.14
C THR A 183 1.16 2.88 -5.06
N LEU A 184 0.70 2.33 -3.92
CA LEU A 184 -0.69 1.86 -3.77
C LEU A 184 -1.72 2.98 -3.89
N ARG A 185 -1.44 4.15 -3.31
CA ARG A 185 -2.37 5.31 -3.37
C ARG A 185 -2.80 5.68 -4.79
N HIS A 186 -1.94 5.39 -5.76
CA HIS A 186 -2.13 5.71 -7.17
C HIS A 186 -2.30 4.46 -8.03
N VAL A 187 -2.54 3.29 -7.43
CA VAL A 187 -2.66 2.03 -8.17
C VAL A 187 -3.78 2.05 -9.21
N ARG A 188 -4.77 2.94 -9.09
CA ARG A 188 -5.80 3.12 -10.12
C ARG A 188 -5.28 3.69 -11.44
N GLU A 189 -4.10 4.29 -11.42
CA GLU A 189 -3.37 4.75 -12.61
C GLU A 189 -2.62 3.56 -13.27
N LEU A 190 -2.49 2.43 -12.58
CA LEU A 190 -1.95 1.17 -13.12
C LEU A 190 -3.05 0.38 -13.82
N ARG A 191 -2.80 -0.03 -15.06
CA ARG A 191 -3.65 -1.01 -15.75
C ARG A 191 -3.22 -2.42 -15.41
N ARG A 192 -1.92 -2.69 -15.52
CA ARG A 192 -1.32 -3.99 -15.22
C ARG A 192 0.18 -3.87 -14.97
N ALA A 193 0.73 -4.78 -14.17
CA ALA A 193 2.16 -4.99 -14.04
C ALA A 193 2.49 -6.47 -13.91
N LEU A 194 3.73 -6.82 -14.21
CA LEU A 194 4.26 -8.16 -14.11
C LEU A 194 5.66 -8.09 -13.50
N VAL A 195 5.92 -8.85 -12.45
CA VAL A 195 7.25 -8.98 -11.84
C VAL A 195 7.69 -10.43 -12.00
N VAL A 196 8.76 -10.66 -12.77
CA VAL A 196 9.33 -11.98 -13.02
C VAL A 196 10.35 -12.30 -11.93
N ALA A 197 10.20 -13.47 -11.31
CA ALA A 197 11.12 -13.98 -10.30
C ALA A 197 12.49 -14.30 -10.91
N GLY A 198 13.53 -14.19 -10.07
CA GLY A 198 14.81 -14.81 -10.38
C GLY A 198 14.71 -16.34 -10.40
N ASP A 199 15.71 -16.99 -10.99
CA ASP A 199 15.70 -18.45 -11.13
C ASP A 199 15.67 -19.14 -9.75
N GLY A 200 14.68 -20.00 -9.52
CA GLY A 200 14.44 -20.68 -8.24
C GLY A 200 14.07 -19.76 -7.07
N ALA A 201 13.86 -18.46 -7.31
CA ALA A 201 13.59 -17.50 -6.25
C ALA A 201 12.12 -17.49 -5.85
N TRP A 202 11.89 -17.31 -4.54
CA TRP A 202 10.59 -16.93 -4.02
C TRP A 202 10.34 -15.44 -4.33
N LEU A 203 9.13 -15.09 -4.77
CA LEU A 203 8.69 -13.69 -4.67
C LEU A 203 8.08 -13.45 -3.31
N GLN A 204 8.44 -12.35 -2.68
CA GLN A 204 7.85 -11.92 -1.42
C GLN A 204 7.16 -10.59 -1.62
N VAL A 205 5.86 -10.55 -1.38
CA VAL A 205 5.06 -9.34 -1.45
C VAL A 205 4.83 -8.83 -0.04
N GLN A 206 5.37 -7.65 0.26
CA GLN A 206 5.11 -6.92 1.49
C GLN A 206 4.10 -5.81 1.24
N LEU A 207 3.03 -5.86 2.02
CA LEU A 207 1.99 -4.85 2.07
C LEU A 207 2.13 -4.01 3.34
N PRO A 208 1.60 -2.77 3.35
CA PRO A 208 1.55 -1.96 4.56
C PRO A 208 0.84 -2.66 5.73
N GLY A 209 1.37 -2.47 6.94
CA GLY A 209 0.85 -3.09 8.17
C GLY A 209 1.30 -4.53 8.38
N ASP A 210 2.58 -4.82 8.09
CA ASP A 210 3.28 -6.10 8.32
C ASP A 210 2.62 -7.34 7.69
N ARG A 211 1.86 -7.13 6.62
CA ARG A 211 1.25 -8.22 5.87
C ARG A 211 2.21 -8.69 4.78
N ARG A 212 2.49 -9.98 4.76
CA ARG A 212 3.32 -10.63 3.77
C ARG A 212 2.54 -11.73 3.04
N LEU A 213 2.86 -11.89 1.77
CA LEU A 213 2.36 -12.91 0.87
C LEU A 213 3.56 -13.47 0.10
N SER A 214 3.78 -14.78 0.19
CA SER A 214 4.79 -15.49 -0.59
C SER A 214 4.22 -15.90 -1.95
N VAL A 215 5.07 -16.02 -2.96
CA VAL A 215 4.73 -16.68 -4.22
C VAL A 215 5.71 -17.82 -4.43
N ASP A 216 5.16 -19.02 -4.62
CA ASP A 216 5.96 -20.23 -4.78
C ASP A 216 6.88 -20.14 -5.98
N PRO A 217 8.12 -20.65 -5.85
CA PRO A 217 9.09 -20.64 -6.92
C PRO A 217 8.63 -21.50 -8.10
N ALA A 218 9.37 -21.39 -9.19
CA ALA A 218 9.13 -22.19 -10.38
C ALA A 218 9.57 -23.65 -10.19
N GLU A 219 8.90 -24.56 -10.89
CA GLU A 219 9.40 -25.91 -11.11
C GLU A 219 10.48 -25.90 -12.21
N PRO A 220 11.28 -26.98 -12.34
CA PRO A 220 12.27 -27.09 -13.41
C PRO A 220 11.64 -26.88 -14.81
N GLY A 221 12.28 -26.06 -15.64
CA GLY A 221 11.77 -25.70 -16.98
C GLY A 221 10.75 -24.55 -16.99
N GLU A 222 10.41 -24.00 -15.82
CA GLU A 222 9.50 -22.87 -15.70
C GLU A 222 10.18 -21.64 -15.07
N ARG A 223 9.51 -20.51 -15.25
CA ARG A 223 9.67 -19.29 -14.46
C ARG A 223 8.33 -18.91 -13.85
N VAL A 224 8.41 -18.20 -12.73
CA VAL A 224 7.23 -17.64 -12.07
C VAL A 224 7.25 -16.13 -12.17
N ALA A 225 6.08 -15.56 -12.37
CA ALA A 225 5.87 -14.13 -12.28
C ALA A 225 4.64 -13.80 -11.43
N LEU A 226 4.69 -12.64 -10.78
CA LEU A 226 3.54 -12.03 -10.13
C LEU A 226 2.89 -11.03 -11.09
N ALA A 227 1.70 -11.34 -11.57
CA ALA A 227 0.85 -10.42 -12.29
C ALA A 227 0.04 -9.58 -11.29
N MET A 228 -0.01 -8.29 -11.55
CA MET A 228 -0.80 -7.30 -10.82
C MET A 228 -1.81 -6.69 -11.78
N LEU A 229 -3.09 -6.82 -11.49
CA LEU A 229 -4.17 -6.34 -12.33
C LEU A 229 -5.12 -5.47 -11.52
N VAL A 230 -5.55 -4.34 -12.07
CA VAL A 230 -6.54 -3.48 -11.44
C VAL A 230 -7.88 -3.72 -12.10
N VAL A 231 -8.79 -4.36 -11.37
CA VAL A 231 -10.11 -4.78 -11.88
C VAL A 231 -11.19 -4.16 -11.00
N ASP A 232 -11.97 -3.24 -11.57
CA ASP A 232 -13.06 -2.51 -10.89
C ASP A 232 -12.67 -1.92 -9.52
N GLY A 233 -11.43 -1.44 -9.40
CA GLY A 233 -10.88 -0.81 -8.20
C GLY A 233 -10.32 -1.79 -7.17
N LEU A 234 -10.38 -3.11 -7.44
CA LEU A 234 -9.64 -4.15 -6.71
C LEU A 234 -8.26 -4.33 -7.34
N LEU A 235 -7.25 -4.55 -6.51
CA LEU A 235 -5.93 -4.98 -6.97
C LEU A 235 -5.85 -6.51 -6.85
N GLU A 236 -5.82 -7.19 -7.98
CA GLU A 236 -5.60 -8.63 -8.08
C GLU A 236 -4.10 -8.92 -8.17
N LEU A 237 -3.63 -9.81 -7.30
CA LEU A 237 -2.28 -10.36 -7.31
C LEU A 237 -2.38 -11.81 -7.74
N ARG A 238 -1.68 -12.17 -8.81
CA ARG A 238 -1.80 -13.49 -9.42
C ARG A 238 -0.43 -14.10 -9.73
N ARG A 239 -0.20 -15.32 -9.27
CA ARG A 239 0.91 -16.18 -9.72
C ARG A 239 0.65 -16.61 -11.15
N VAL A 240 1.65 -16.44 -11.99
CA VAL A 240 1.65 -16.85 -13.40
C VAL A 240 2.90 -17.67 -13.66
N THR A 241 2.76 -18.77 -14.39
CA THR A 241 3.88 -19.58 -14.88
C THR A 241 4.23 -19.20 -16.31
N LEU A 242 5.53 -19.19 -16.59
CA LEU A 242 6.13 -18.84 -17.86
C LEU A 242 7.12 -19.95 -18.25
N PRO A 243 7.28 -20.26 -19.54
CA PRO A 243 8.44 -21.03 -19.99
C PRO A 243 9.74 -20.31 -19.62
N ASP A 244 10.73 -21.04 -19.14
CA ASP A 244 12.06 -20.49 -18.81
C ASP A 244 12.82 -19.95 -20.04
N THR A 245 12.46 -20.42 -21.23
CA THR A 245 12.99 -19.97 -22.52
C THR A 245 12.58 -18.55 -22.90
N LEU A 246 11.61 -17.93 -22.22
CA LEU A 246 11.17 -16.57 -22.53
C LEU A 246 12.21 -15.54 -22.07
N THR A 247 12.81 -14.84 -23.03
CA THR A 247 13.61 -13.64 -22.79
C THR A 247 12.71 -12.46 -22.40
N PRO A 248 13.23 -11.41 -21.74
CA PRO A 248 12.42 -10.25 -21.35
C PRO A 248 11.63 -9.59 -22.49
N PRO A 249 12.19 -9.38 -23.70
CA PRO A 249 11.42 -8.88 -24.83
C PRO A 249 10.28 -9.82 -25.27
N LEU A 250 10.51 -11.14 -25.21
CA LEU A 250 9.45 -12.12 -25.49
C LEU A 250 8.37 -12.14 -24.41
N VAL A 251 8.72 -11.84 -23.15
CA VAL A 251 7.72 -11.63 -22.08
C VAL A 251 6.88 -10.39 -22.41
N HIS A 252 7.49 -9.27 -22.78
CA HIS A 252 6.76 -8.06 -23.16
C HIS A 252 5.76 -8.36 -24.28
N GLN A 253 6.22 -8.99 -25.37
CA GLN A 253 5.38 -9.36 -26.50
C GLN A 253 4.26 -10.33 -26.12
N ARG A 254 4.58 -11.39 -25.37
CA ARG A 254 3.60 -12.41 -24.94
C ARG A 254 2.46 -11.79 -24.13
N PHE A 255 2.78 -10.81 -23.29
CA PHE A 255 1.79 -10.09 -22.49
C PHE A 255 1.27 -8.84 -23.20
N GLY A 256 1.68 -8.53 -24.42
CA GLY A 256 1.19 -7.40 -25.21
C GLY A 256 1.57 -6.04 -24.64
N TYR A 257 2.75 -5.91 -24.02
CA TYR A 257 3.36 -4.62 -23.70
C TYR A 257 4.07 -4.07 -24.94
N SER A 258 3.88 -2.78 -25.21
CA SER A 258 4.42 -2.08 -26.39
C SER A 258 5.50 -1.08 -25.95
N ILE A 259 6.65 -1.61 -25.52
CA ILE A 259 7.77 -0.77 -25.09
C ILE A 259 8.60 -0.39 -26.31
N PRO A 260 8.69 0.90 -26.68
CA PRO A 260 9.59 1.31 -27.75
C PRO A 260 11.04 1.15 -27.28
N GLU A 261 11.87 0.43 -28.05
CA GLU A 261 13.32 0.43 -27.82
C GLU A 261 13.88 1.81 -28.14
N ARG A 262 14.47 2.49 -27.14
CA ARG A 262 15.14 3.78 -27.35
C ARG A 262 16.66 3.65 -27.18
N PRO A 263 17.45 4.37 -27.99
CA PRO A 263 18.89 4.46 -27.78
C PRO A 263 19.18 5.03 -26.39
N GLY A 264 19.85 4.26 -25.53
CA GLY A 264 20.20 4.67 -24.15
C GLY A 264 19.51 3.89 -23.03
N ASP A 265 18.46 3.10 -23.34
CA ASP A 265 17.75 2.21 -22.41
C ASP A 265 18.64 1.04 -21.89
N SER A 266 19.95 1.03 -22.23
CA SER A 266 20.94 0.03 -21.83
C SER A 266 22.04 0.58 -20.92
N ALA A 267 21.96 1.83 -20.45
CA ALA A 267 23.00 2.38 -19.59
C ALA A 267 22.79 1.93 -18.11
N PRO A 268 23.67 1.10 -17.53
CA PRO A 268 23.69 0.93 -16.09
C PRO A 268 24.07 2.28 -15.47
N ASN A 269 23.22 2.81 -14.59
CA ASN A 269 23.64 3.93 -13.74
C ASN A 269 24.73 3.42 -12.79
N GLY A 270 25.98 3.54 -13.24
CA GLY A 270 27.14 3.34 -12.39
C GLY A 270 27.20 4.48 -11.38
N ARG A 271 26.92 4.17 -10.11
CA ARG A 271 27.72 4.48 -8.91
C ARG A 271 26.93 4.20 -7.65
#